data_AF-A0A8D8DR32-F1
#
_entry.id   AF-A0A8D8DR32-F1
#
_cell.length_a   1.000
_cell.length_b   1.000
_cell.length_c   1.000
_cell.angle_alpha   90.00
_cell.angle_beta   90.00
_cell.angle_gamma   90.00
#
_symmetry.space_group_name_H-M   'P 1'
#
loop_
_entity.id
_entity.type
_entity.pdbx_description
1 polymer ?
#
loop_
_entity_poly.entity_id
_entity_poly.type
_entity_poly.pdbx_seq_one_letter_code
_entity_poly.pdbx_strand_id
1 'polypeptide(L)'
;MANISMQDIEAVDDYWGPTFRTILEGNSHDQISEQLEGRIKSHDKDIERICNLYYQGFIDSIRELLLVKSQAQGLNQEVKSLDEGLARASAGVIARGNELVKARKVEGNIAGAIEGLSSCLPVLECYSKLLRQVREKRYYPALKTLEVLENEYLPKVSGYRFSQQIRETIPRLKENIKKSSEEDFREFLENIRKFSPRIGEIAMKHTKEL
;
A
#
# COMPACT_ATOMS: atom_id res chain seq x y z
N MET A 1 -63.99 -9.16 -78.20
CA MET A 1 -62.89 -10.03 -77.75
C MET A 1 -62.06 -9.21 -76.78
N ALA A 2 -61.87 -9.72 -75.56
CA ALA A 2 -61.15 -9.00 -74.52
C ALA A 2 -59.64 -9.14 -74.77
N ASN A 3 -58.95 -8.02 -75.03
CA ASN A 3 -57.49 -7.99 -75.06
C ASN A 3 -57.01 -7.93 -73.62
N ILE A 4 -56.24 -8.95 -73.19
CA ILE A 4 -55.60 -8.98 -71.87
C ILE A 4 -54.42 -8.02 -71.89
N SER A 5 -54.33 -7.14 -70.89
CA SER A 5 -53.20 -6.23 -70.72
C SER A 5 -52.11 -6.83 -69.82
N MET A 6 -50.89 -6.31 -69.88
CA MET A 6 -49.80 -6.73 -69.00
C MET A 6 -50.13 -6.52 -67.50
N GLN A 7 -50.94 -5.52 -67.17
CA GLN A 7 -51.40 -5.29 -65.79
C GLN A 7 -52.35 -6.40 -65.29
N ASP A 8 -53.16 -6.95 -66.18
CA ASP A 8 -54.04 -8.08 -65.87
C ASP A 8 -53.24 -9.37 -65.64
N ILE A 9 -52.08 -9.51 -66.28
CA ILE A 9 -51.13 -10.61 -66.09
C ILE A 9 -50.38 -10.44 -64.76
N GLU A 10 -49.90 -9.23 -64.46
CA GLU A 10 -49.18 -8.93 -63.22
C GLU A 10 -50.07 -8.98 -61.96
N ALA A 11 -51.39 -8.84 -62.12
CA ALA A 11 -52.36 -8.94 -61.04
C ALA A 11 -52.77 -10.38 -60.68
N VAL A 12 -52.31 -11.38 -61.43
CA VAL A 12 -52.60 -12.79 -61.12
C VAL A 12 -51.60 -13.30 -60.09
N ASP A 13 -52.05 -13.45 -58.85
CA ASP A 13 -51.22 -13.98 -57.76
C ASP A 13 -51.16 -15.52 -57.77
N ASP A 14 -52.31 -16.21 -57.82
CA ASP A 14 -52.35 -17.68 -57.59
C ASP A 14 -53.11 -18.52 -58.64
N TYR A 15 -54.17 -18.00 -59.29
CA TYR A 15 -55.01 -18.79 -60.20
C TYR A 15 -55.01 -18.26 -61.64
N TRP A 16 -54.18 -18.90 -62.46
CA TRP A 16 -53.95 -18.54 -63.86
C TRP A 16 -54.95 -19.11 -64.88
N GLY A 17 -55.83 -20.03 -64.46
CA GLY A 17 -56.74 -20.75 -65.35
C GLY A 17 -57.60 -19.87 -66.28
N PRO A 18 -58.26 -18.81 -65.78
CA PRO A 18 -59.08 -17.92 -66.60
C PRO A 18 -58.25 -17.05 -67.55
N THR A 19 -57.07 -16.62 -67.10
CA THR A 19 -56.12 -15.84 -67.89
C THR A 19 -55.62 -16.68 -69.06
N PHE A 20 -55.12 -17.89 -68.82
CA PHE A 20 -54.69 -18.80 -69.89
C PHE A 20 -55.81 -19.15 -70.85
N ARG A 21 -57.03 -19.38 -70.35
CA ARG A 21 -58.20 -19.64 -71.19
C ARG A 21 -58.48 -18.48 -72.14
N THR A 22 -58.43 -17.25 -71.65
CA THR A 22 -58.67 -16.04 -72.44
C THR A 22 -57.58 -15.81 -73.48
N ILE A 23 -56.32 -16.17 -73.17
CA ILE A 23 -55.19 -16.12 -74.12
C ILE A 23 -55.37 -17.14 -75.24
N LEU A 24 -55.71 -18.38 -74.88
CA LEU A 24 -55.91 -19.50 -75.81
C LEU A 24 -57.15 -19.30 -76.71
N GLU A 25 -58.24 -18.78 -76.16
CA GLU A 25 -59.48 -18.50 -76.91
C GLU A 25 -59.36 -17.23 -77.78
N GLY A 26 -58.48 -16.29 -77.42
CA GLY A 26 -58.25 -15.03 -78.14
C GLY A 26 -57.29 -15.10 -79.32
N ASN A 27 -56.54 -16.19 -79.49
CA ASN A 27 -55.50 -16.38 -80.53
C ASN A 27 -54.44 -15.25 -80.58
N SER A 28 -54.18 -14.60 -79.45
CA SER A 28 -53.26 -13.45 -79.30
C SER A 28 -51.90 -13.83 -78.70
N HIS A 29 -51.48 -15.08 -78.87
CA HIS A 29 -50.25 -15.63 -78.28
C HIS A 29 -49.00 -14.83 -78.64
N ASP A 30 -48.82 -14.49 -79.92
CA ASP A 30 -47.65 -13.77 -80.39
C ASP A 30 -47.57 -12.36 -79.80
N GLN A 31 -48.72 -11.68 -79.66
CA GLN A 31 -48.80 -10.34 -79.09
C GLN A 31 -48.46 -10.34 -77.60
N ILE A 32 -48.91 -11.34 -76.85
CA ILE A 32 -48.59 -11.48 -75.43
C ILE A 32 -47.12 -11.87 -75.23
N SER A 33 -46.58 -12.74 -76.08
CA SER A 33 -45.16 -13.07 -76.07
C SER A 33 -44.30 -11.82 -76.31
N GLU A 34 -44.68 -10.98 -77.26
CA GLU A 34 -44.00 -9.69 -77.53
C GLU A 34 -44.11 -8.72 -76.34
N GLN A 35 -45.27 -8.65 -75.68
CA GLN A 35 -45.45 -7.84 -74.48
C GLN A 35 -44.62 -8.35 -73.29
N LEU A 36 -44.53 -9.65 -73.08
CA LEU A 36 -43.69 -10.27 -72.04
C LEU A 36 -42.21 -10.04 -72.32
N GLU A 37 -41.75 -10.22 -73.56
CA GLU A 37 -40.37 -9.89 -73.95
C GLU A 37 -40.06 -8.41 -73.77
N GLY A 38 -41.00 -7.52 -74.12
CA GLY A 38 -40.89 -6.08 -73.87
C GLY A 38 -40.77 -5.76 -72.38
N ARG A 39 -41.51 -6.48 -71.53
CA ARG A 39 -41.47 -6.33 -70.08
C ARG A 39 -40.17 -6.83 -69.46
N ILE A 40 -39.68 -7.99 -69.90
CA ILE A 40 -38.36 -8.52 -69.51
C ILE A 40 -37.28 -7.50 -69.86
N LYS A 41 -37.26 -7.01 -71.11
CA LYS A 41 -36.31 -5.97 -71.54
C LYS A 41 -36.43 -4.67 -70.74
N SER A 42 -37.63 -4.30 -70.30
CA SER A 42 -37.84 -3.14 -69.43
C SER A 42 -37.24 -3.38 -68.05
N HIS A 43 -37.50 -4.53 -67.43
CA HIS A 43 -36.96 -4.87 -66.13
C HIS A 43 -35.44 -5.05 -66.15
N ASP A 44 -34.88 -5.63 -67.20
CA ASP A 44 -33.42 -5.70 -67.36
C ASP A 44 -32.80 -4.29 -67.39
N LYS A 45 -33.41 -3.35 -68.11
CA LYS A 45 -32.98 -1.94 -68.11
C LYS A 45 -33.15 -1.27 -66.75
N ASP A 46 -34.20 -1.60 -66.00
CA ASP A 46 -34.43 -1.08 -64.66
C ASP A 46 -33.38 -1.61 -63.68
N ILE A 47 -33.07 -2.91 -63.75
CA ILE A 47 -32.01 -3.55 -62.96
C ILE A 47 -30.67 -2.92 -63.29
N GLU A 48 -30.32 -2.79 -64.59
CA GLU A 48 -29.07 -2.18 -65.02
C GLU A 48 -28.94 -0.73 -64.53
N ARG A 49 -30.02 0.05 -64.60
CA ARG A 49 -30.06 1.42 -64.10
C ARG A 49 -29.84 1.50 -62.59
N ILE A 50 -30.51 0.63 -61.83
CA ILE A 50 -30.37 0.56 -60.36
C ILE A 50 -28.96 0.14 -60.00
N CYS A 51 -28.41 -0.88 -60.65
CA CYS A 51 -27.03 -1.31 -60.47
C CYS A 51 -26.06 -0.17 -60.76
N ASN A 52 -26.18 0.51 -61.90
CA ASN A 52 -25.32 1.63 -62.25
C ASN A 52 -25.42 2.81 -61.27
N LEU A 53 -26.61 3.06 -60.71
CA LEU A 53 -26.83 4.13 -59.73
C LEU A 53 -26.12 3.84 -58.39
N TYR A 54 -26.14 2.59 -57.92
CA TYR A 54 -25.67 2.23 -56.58
C TYR A 54 -24.31 1.54 -56.53
N TYR A 55 -23.77 1.06 -57.65
CA TYR A 55 -22.51 0.30 -57.67
C TYR A 55 -21.33 1.08 -57.08
N GLN A 56 -21.26 2.38 -57.38
CA GLN A 56 -20.22 3.25 -56.83
C GLN A 56 -20.35 3.40 -55.30
N GLY A 57 -21.55 3.66 -54.80
CA GLY A 57 -21.81 3.79 -53.36
C GLY A 57 -21.53 2.49 -52.59
N PHE A 58 -21.80 1.34 -53.20
CA PHE A 58 -21.45 0.04 -52.63
C PHE A 58 -19.93 -0.16 -52.55
N ILE A 59 -19.19 0.16 -53.62
CA ILE A 59 -17.72 0.10 -53.64
C ILE A 59 -17.13 1.01 -52.55
N ASP A 60 -17.64 2.24 -52.44
CA ASP A 60 -17.14 3.20 -51.47
C ASP A 60 -17.42 2.73 -50.03
N SER A 61 -18.59 2.15 -49.77
CA SER A 61 -18.92 1.53 -48.47
C SER A 61 -17.99 0.36 -48.13
N ILE A 62 -17.64 -0.49 -49.09
CA ILE A 62 -16.67 -1.58 -48.88
C ILE A 62 -15.29 -1.01 -48.56
N ARG A 63 -14.84 0.02 -49.28
CA ARG A 63 -13.54 0.65 -49.05
C ARG A 63 -13.46 1.27 -47.65
N GLU A 64 -14.52 1.96 -47.22
CA GLU A 64 -14.61 2.51 -45.86
C GLU A 64 -14.56 1.39 -44.81
N LEU A 65 -15.29 0.29 -45.02
CA LEU A 65 -15.28 -0.84 -44.09
C LEU A 65 -13.90 -1.50 -43.99
N LEU A 66 -13.18 -1.61 -45.11
CA LEU A 66 -11.79 -2.10 -45.12
C LEU A 66 -10.84 -1.13 -44.40
N LEU A 67 -11.03 0.17 -44.58
CA LEU A 67 -10.26 1.20 -43.87
C LEU A 67 -10.48 1.12 -42.36
N VAL A 68 -11.75 1.06 -41.92
CA VAL A 68 -12.12 0.92 -40.51
C VAL A 68 -11.52 -0.36 -39.91
N LYS A 69 -11.56 -1.48 -40.64
CA LYS A 69 -10.90 -2.73 -40.21
C LYS A 69 -9.40 -2.53 -39.98
N SER A 70 -8.70 -1.88 -40.91
CA SER A 70 -7.27 -1.61 -40.80
C SER A 70 -6.95 -0.69 -39.61
N GLN A 71 -7.75 0.36 -39.41
CA GLN A 71 -7.59 1.29 -38.30
C GLN A 71 -7.84 0.60 -36.95
N ALA A 72 -8.88 -0.24 -36.85
CA ALA A 72 -9.17 -1.01 -35.65
C ALA A 72 -8.04 -2.00 -35.31
N GLN A 73 -7.43 -2.62 -36.32
CA GLN A 73 -6.25 -3.48 -36.13
C GLN A 73 -5.04 -2.70 -35.62
N GLY A 74 -4.77 -1.51 -36.18
CA GLY A 74 -3.70 -0.62 -35.71
C GLY A 74 -3.91 -0.18 -34.27
N LEU A 75 -5.12 0.29 -33.93
CA LEU A 75 -5.48 0.69 -32.57
C LEU A 75 -5.32 -0.47 -31.58
N ASN A 76 -5.75 -1.68 -31.93
CA ASN A 76 -5.57 -2.86 -31.08
C ASN A 76 -4.08 -3.16 -30.82
N GLN A 77 -3.21 -2.92 -31.80
CA GLN A 77 -1.77 -3.10 -31.63
C GLN A 77 -1.15 -2.02 -30.73
N GLU A 78 -1.57 -0.76 -30.87
CA GLU A 78 -1.17 0.32 -29.98
C GLU A 78 -1.61 0.08 -28.53
N VAL A 79 -2.86 -0.35 -28.33
CA VAL A 79 -3.41 -0.69 -27.01
C VAL A 79 -2.58 -1.80 -26.35
N LYS A 80 -2.24 -2.86 -27.09
CA LYS A 80 -1.38 -3.94 -26.57
C LYS A 80 0.02 -3.44 -26.21
N SER A 81 0.63 -2.63 -27.06
CA SER A 81 1.95 -2.07 -26.78
C SER A 81 1.93 -1.17 -25.53
N LEU A 82 0.86 -0.39 -25.35
CA LEU A 82 0.70 0.46 -24.18
C LEU A 82 0.49 -0.37 -22.91
N ASP A 83 -0.34 -1.41 -22.97
CA ASP A 83 -0.58 -2.34 -21.86
C ASP A 83 0.72 -3.03 -21.42
N GLU A 84 1.52 -3.53 -22.36
CA GLU A 84 2.84 -4.11 -22.07
C GLU A 84 3.83 -3.08 -21.49
N GLY A 85 3.79 -1.83 -21.97
CA GLY A 85 4.58 -0.73 -21.41
C GLY A 85 4.18 -0.42 -19.96
N LEU A 86 2.88 -0.33 -19.71
CA LEU A 86 2.31 -0.05 -18.39
C LEU A 86 2.57 -1.20 -17.42
N ALA A 87 2.44 -2.46 -17.84
CA ALA A 87 2.74 -3.64 -17.05
C ALA A 87 4.21 -3.65 -16.59
N ARG A 88 5.15 -3.32 -17.49
CA ARG A 88 6.58 -3.23 -17.14
C ARG A 88 6.86 -2.08 -16.16
N ALA A 89 6.30 -0.90 -16.41
CA ALA A 89 6.49 0.26 -15.53
C ALA A 89 5.90 0.01 -14.13
N SER A 90 4.68 -0.53 -14.06
CA SER A 90 4.01 -0.86 -12.81
C SER A 90 4.75 -1.94 -12.02
N ALA A 91 5.29 -2.97 -12.67
CA ALA A 91 6.11 -3.99 -12.01
C ALA A 91 7.33 -3.39 -11.30
N GLY A 92 8.02 -2.44 -11.95
CA GLY A 92 9.15 -1.73 -11.35
C GLY A 92 8.75 -0.88 -10.15
N VAL A 93 7.62 -0.18 -10.23
CA VAL A 93 7.08 0.62 -9.13
C VAL A 93 6.67 -0.26 -7.94
N ILE A 94 6.00 -1.39 -8.21
CA ILE A 94 5.60 -2.36 -7.17
C ILE A 94 6.83 -2.93 -6.46
N ALA A 95 7.88 -3.28 -7.22
CA ALA A 95 9.13 -3.78 -6.65
C ALA A 95 9.76 -2.77 -5.68
N ARG A 96 9.92 -1.50 -6.11
CA ARG A 96 10.44 -0.41 -5.26
C ARG A 96 9.52 -0.11 -4.07
N GLY A 97 8.21 -0.19 -4.25
CA GLY A 97 7.23 -0.06 -3.17
C GLY A 97 7.44 -1.11 -2.09
N ASN A 98 7.66 -2.37 -2.48
CA ASN A 98 7.94 -3.46 -1.54
C ASN A 98 9.27 -3.28 -0.81
N GLU A 99 10.32 -2.81 -1.51
CA GLU A 99 11.60 -2.47 -0.88
C GLU A 99 11.43 -1.34 0.16
N LEU A 100 10.67 -0.30 -0.17
CA LEU A 100 10.38 0.80 0.74
C LEU A 100 9.63 0.34 1.99
N VAL A 101 8.64 -0.54 1.85
CA VAL A 101 7.91 -1.11 2.99
C VAL A 101 8.86 -1.89 3.91
N LYS A 102 9.76 -2.70 3.34
CA LYS A 102 10.79 -3.42 4.11
C LYS A 102 11.73 -2.46 4.83
N ALA A 103 12.20 -1.42 4.13
CA ALA A 103 13.07 -0.41 4.71
C ALA A 103 12.41 0.33 5.88
N ARG A 104 11.14 0.74 5.74
CA ARG A 104 10.36 1.37 6.81
C ARG A 104 10.16 0.46 8.02
N LYS A 105 10.01 -0.84 7.81
CA LYS A 105 9.94 -1.80 8.92
C LYS A 105 11.26 -1.84 9.70
N VAL A 106 12.39 -1.85 8.99
CA VAL A 106 13.72 -1.80 9.62
C VAL A 106 13.92 -0.48 10.34
N GLU A 107 13.55 0.64 9.73
CA GLU A 107 13.58 1.98 10.34
C GLU A 107 12.75 2.03 11.63
N GLY A 108 11.52 1.50 11.62
CA GLY A 108 10.68 1.43 12.80
C GLY A 108 11.27 0.57 13.91
N ASN A 109 11.88 -0.57 13.57
CA ASN A 109 12.60 -1.41 14.53
C ASN A 109 13.81 -0.66 15.15
N ILE A 110 14.56 0.09 14.32
CA ILE A 110 15.69 0.90 14.78
C ILE A 110 15.21 2.01 15.71
N ALA A 111 14.15 2.74 15.34
CA ALA A 111 13.58 3.79 16.17
C ALA A 111 13.11 3.25 17.52
N GLY A 112 12.40 2.11 17.54
CA GLY A 112 11.97 1.46 18.77
C GLY A 112 13.15 0.99 19.64
N ALA A 113 14.23 0.51 19.03
CA ALA A 113 15.45 0.16 19.75
C ALA A 113 16.13 1.41 20.37
N ILE A 114 16.21 2.52 19.63
CA ILE A 114 16.74 3.79 20.12
C ILE A 114 15.92 4.30 21.31
N GLU A 115 14.59 4.28 21.22
CA GLU A 115 13.71 4.72 22.29
C GLU A 115 13.85 3.84 23.54
N GLY A 116 13.90 2.52 23.36
CA GLY A 116 14.13 1.57 24.44
C GLY A 116 15.47 1.79 25.14
N LEU A 117 16.56 1.94 24.38
CA LEU A 117 17.90 2.22 24.92
C LEU A 117 17.96 3.59 25.62
N SER A 118 17.33 4.62 25.03
CA SER A 118 17.29 5.96 25.60
C SER A 118 16.56 6.00 26.95
N SER A 119 15.51 5.18 27.10
CA SER A 119 14.79 5.01 28.37
C SER A 119 15.63 4.28 29.43
N CYS A 120 16.52 3.37 29.01
CA CYS A 120 17.38 2.60 29.90
C CYS A 120 18.62 3.37 30.37
N LEU A 121 19.12 4.30 29.56
CA LEU A 121 20.39 5.00 29.82
C LEU A 121 20.40 5.75 31.18
N PRO A 122 19.38 6.55 31.55
CA PRO A 122 19.37 7.25 32.84
C PRO A 122 19.39 6.29 34.05
N VAL A 123 18.79 5.11 33.92
CA VAL A 123 18.75 4.09 34.97
C VAL A 123 20.16 3.54 35.20
N LEU A 124 20.88 3.23 34.13
CA LEU A 124 22.24 2.70 34.19
C LEU A 124 23.24 3.75 34.69
N GLU A 125 23.09 5.01 34.25
CA GLU A 125 23.91 6.12 34.74
C GLU A 125 23.69 6.38 36.24
N CYS A 126 22.43 6.40 36.67
CA CYS A 126 22.07 6.58 38.08
C CYS A 126 22.59 5.42 38.94
N TYR A 127 22.45 4.18 38.48
CA TYR A 127 22.97 3.00 39.17
C TYR A 127 24.51 3.01 39.23
N SER A 128 25.20 3.39 38.15
CA SER A 128 26.66 3.54 38.13
C SER A 128 27.12 4.63 39.11
N LYS A 129 26.42 5.77 39.16
CA LYS A 129 26.68 6.85 40.11
C LYS A 129 26.51 6.37 41.56
N LEU A 130 25.46 5.61 41.85
CA LEU A 130 25.23 5.01 43.17
C LEU A 130 26.40 4.10 43.59
N LEU A 131 26.81 3.16 42.73
CA LEU A 131 27.91 2.25 43.01
C LEU A 131 29.22 3.00 43.28
N ARG A 132 29.49 4.10 42.55
CA ARG A 132 30.64 4.97 42.80
C ARG A 132 30.55 5.66 44.16
N GLN A 133 29.40 6.23 44.52
CA GLN A 133 29.22 6.91 45.82
C GLN A 133 29.41 5.95 47.00
N VAL A 134 28.93 4.71 46.88
CA VAL A 134 29.16 3.67 47.90
C VAL A 134 30.65 3.33 48.03
N ARG A 135 31.36 3.20 46.91
CA ARG A 135 32.80 2.92 46.90
C ARG A 135 33.62 4.05 47.53
N GLU A 136 33.20 5.30 47.33
CA GLU A 136 33.81 6.49 47.93
C GLU A 136 33.40 6.72 49.41
N LYS A 137 32.68 5.78 50.04
CA LYS A 137 32.12 5.90 51.40
C LYS A 137 31.23 7.14 51.60
N ARG A 138 30.65 7.67 50.52
CA ARG A 138 29.71 8.81 50.56
C ARG A 138 28.30 8.30 50.78
N TYR A 139 28.03 7.81 51.99
CA TYR A 139 26.81 7.07 52.31
C TYR A 139 25.52 7.88 52.17
N TYR A 140 25.49 9.14 52.65
CA TYR A 140 24.30 9.98 52.53
C TYR A 140 23.96 10.32 51.06
N PRO A 141 24.89 10.81 50.22
CA PRO A 141 24.64 10.96 48.79
C PRO A 141 24.24 9.67 48.08
N ALA A 142 24.81 8.53 48.48
CA ALA A 142 24.45 7.22 47.93
C ALA A 142 22.98 6.87 48.22
N LEU A 143 22.52 7.02 49.47
CA LEU A 143 21.13 6.75 49.84
C LEU A 143 20.15 7.64 49.08
N LYS A 144 20.49 8.92 48.90
CA LYS A 144 19.66 9.85 48.11
C LYS A 144 19.57 9.45 46.63
N THR A 145 20.70 9.07 46.01
CA THR A 145 20.71 8.56 44.63
C THR A 145 19.92 7.26 44.50
N LEU A 146 20.01 6.38 45.51
CA LEU A 146 19.28 5.11 45.55
C LEU A 146 17.77 5.34 45.62
N GLU A 147 17.30 6.29 46.42
CA GLU A 147 15.88 6.64 46.51
C GLU A 147 15.33 7.13 45.15
N VAL A 148 16.08 8.00 44.46
CA VAL A 148 15.74 8.46 43.11
C VAL A 148 15.71 7.30 42.11
N LEU A 149 16.68 6.39 42.17
CA LEU A 149 16.72 5.20 41.32
C LEU A 149 15.47 4.32 41.52
N GLU A 150 15.07 4.11 42.77
CA GLU A 150 13.95 3.24 43.15
C GLU A 150 12.59 3.84 42.80
N ASN A 151 12.40 5.14 43.06
CA ASN A 151 11.11 5.81 42.91
C ASN A 151 10.87 6.42 41.52
N GLU A 152 11.91 6.94 40.85
CA GLU A 152 11.71 7.68 39.59
C GLU A 152 12.11 6.88 38.35
N TYR A 153 13.20 6.12 38.40
CA TYR A 153 13.79 5.50 37.20
C TYR A 153 13.38 4.04 37.01
N LEU A 154 13.46 3.20 38.05
CA LEU A 154 13.13 1.77 37.93
C LEU A 154 11.68 1.46 37.51
N PRO A 155 10.64 2.23 37.91
CA PRO A 155 9.28 1.97 37.44
C PRO A 155 9.13 2.08 35.92
N LYS A 156 9.88 3.01 35.29
CA LYS A 156 9.82 3.30 33.84
C LYS A 156 10.39 2.16 32.98
N VAL A 157 11.28 1.34 33.54
CA VAL A 157 11.94 0.23 32.83
C VAL A 157 11.63 -1.15 33.44
N SER A 158 10.48 -1.28 34.10
CA SER A 158 10.07 -2.50 34.81
C SER A 158 9.94 -3.74 33.91
N GLY A 159 9.70 -3.56 32.61
CA GLY A 159 9.63 -4.65 31.63
C GLY A 159 10.97 -5.27 31.25
N TYR A 160 12.09 -4.62 31.57
CA TYR A 160 13.43 -5.11 31.20
C TYR A 160 14.05 -6.01 32.28
N ARG A 161 14.72 -7.09 31.87
CA ARG A 161 15.38 -8.04 32.79
C ARG A 161 16.44 -7.39 33.68
N PHE A 162 17.19 -6.42 33.17
CA PHE A 162 18.23 -5.76 33.97
C PHE A 162 17.64 -4.94 35.13
N SER A 163 16.42 -4.38 34.98
CA SER A 163 15.79 -3.59 36.05
C SER A 163 15.39 -4.48 37.24
N GLN A 164 14.99 -5.73 36.97
CA GLN A 164 14.71 -6.75 37.98
C GLN A 164 15.96 -7.09 38.79
N GLN A 165 17.08 -7.34 38.10
CA GLN A 165 18.37 -7.62 38.77
C GLN A 165 18.85 -6.46 39.63
N ILE A 166 18.70 -5.22 39.16
CA ILE A 166 19.02 -4.03 39.97
C ILE A 166 18.14 -4.00 41.22
N ARG A 167 16.81 -4.19 41.07
CA ARG A 167 15.86 -4.19 42.18
C ARG A 167 16.18 -5.25 43.24
N GLU A 168 16.55 -6.46 42.82
CA GLU A 168 16.98 -7.53 43.73
C GLU A 168 18.28 -7.21 44.49
N THR A 169 19.13 -6.37 43.91
CA THR A 169 20.41 -5.96 44.51
C THR A 169 20.24 -4.82 45.52
N ILE A 170 19.20 -3.98 45.38
CA ILE A 170 18.95 -2.82 46.24
C ILE A 170 18.95 -3.14 47.75
N PRO A 171 18.25 -4.17 48.25
CA PRO A 171 18.22 -4.47 49.68
C PRO A 171 19.61 -4.80 50.24
N ARG A 172 20.42 -5.54 49.46
CA ARG A 172 21.80 -5.87 49.83
C ARG A 172 22.68 -4.62 49.88
N LEU A 173 22.47 -3.70 48.94
CA LEU A 173 23.19 -2.42 48.91
C LEU A 173 22.84 -1.54 50.11
N LYS A 174 21.55 -1.45 50.49
CA LYS A 174 21.10 -0.73 51.70
C LYS A 174 21.75 -1.30 52.96
N GLU A 175 21.75 -2.62 53.10
CA GLU A 175 22.35 -3.30 54.26
C GLU A 175 23.87 -3.10 54.32
N ASN A 176 24.56 -3.16 53.18
CA ASN A 176 26.00 -2.91 53.13
C ASN A 176 26.35 -1.46 53.51
N ILE A 177 25.61 -0.47 52.99
CA ILE A 177 25.79 0.94 53.36
C ILE A 177 25.60 1.12 54.87
N LYS A 178 24.55 0.50 55.44
CA LYS A 178 24.26 0.57 56.87
C LYS A 178 25.43 0.01 57.71
N LYS A 179 25.88 -1.22 57.41
CA LYS A 179 26.98 -1.86 58.13
C LYS A 179 28.29 -1.06 58.05
N SER A 180 28.67 -0.63 56.84
CA SER A 180 29.90 0.16 56.67
C SER A 180 29.82 1.53 57.34
N SER A 181 28.64 2.16 57.37
CA SER A 181 28.43 3.42 58.10
C SER A 181 28.54 3.24 59.61
N GLU A 182 27.98 2.15 60.16
CA GLU A 182 28.06 1.80 61.58
C GLU A 182 29.50 1.49 62.00
N GLU A 183 30.25 0.78 61.17
CA GLU A 183 31.68 0.48 61.39
C GLU A 183 32.53 1.75 61.37
N ASP A 184 32.39 2.59 60.33
CA ASP A 184 33.13 3.86 60.22
C ASP A 184 32.80 4.80 61.41
N PHE A 185 31.54 4.82 61.86
CA PHE A 185 31.14 5.59 63.04
C PHE A 185 31.73 5.04 64.34
N ARG A 186 31.78 3.72 64.51
CA ARG A 186 32.40 3.07 65.67
C ARG A 186 33.90 3.38 65.73
N GLU A 187 34.60 3.29 64.60
CA GLU A 187 36.02 3.64 64.49
C GLU A 187 36.26 5.12 64.83
N PHE A 188 35.39 6.01 64.31
CA PHE A 188 35.44 7.43 64.64
C PHE A 188 35.30 7.70 66.14
N LEU A 189 34.32 7.07 66.81
CA LEU A 189 34.12 7.21 68.25
C LEU A 189 35.31 6.66 69.06
N GLU A 190 35.89 5.54 68.63
CA GLU A 190 37.08 4.97 69.26
C GLU A 190 38.28 5.93 69.14
N ASN A 191 38.46 6.55 67.97
CA ASN A 191 39.50 7.55 67.75
C ASN A 191 39.28 8.79 68.62
N ILE A 192 38.07 9.35 68.68
CA ILE A 192 37.76 10.46 69.60
C ILE A 192 38.09 10.08 71.04
N ARG A 193 37.71 8.88 71.49
CA ARG A 193 37.99 8.43 72.86
C ARG A 193 39.49 8.36 73.16
N LYS A 194 40.33 8.00 72.17
CA LYS A 194 41.80 7.97 72.31
C LYS A 194 42.40 9.38 72.41
N PHE A 195 41.91 10.34 71.64
CA PHE A 195 42.48 11.70 71.59
C PHE A 195 41.85 12.69 72.59
N SER A 196 40.60 12.45 73.03
CA SER A 196 39.85 13.31 73.93
C SER A 196 40.57 13.62 75.26
N PRO A 197 41.22 12.67 75.96
CA PRO A 197 41.93 12.95 77.20
C PRO A 197 43.08 13.95 77.01
N ARG A 198 43.85 13.82 75.92
CA ARG A 198 44.99 14.70 75.62
C ARG A 198 44.54 16.12 75.28
N ILE A 199 43.46 16.25 74.50
CA ILE A 199 42.85 17.56 74.21
C ILE A 199 42.30 18.17 75.50
N GLY A 200 41.64 17.38 76.35
CA GLY A 200 41.15 17.81 77.66
C GLY A 200 42.26 18.29 78.59
N GLU A 201 43.39 17.60 78.65
CA GLU A 201 44.56 18.00 79.44
C GLU A 201 45.12 19.35 78.98
N ILE A 202 45.27 19.56 77.66
CA ILE A 202 45.76 20.82 77.09
C ILE A 202 44.77 21.96 77.35
N ALA A 203 43.46 21.72 77.16
CA ALA A 203 42.44 22.71 77.44
C ALA A 203 42.42 23.10 78.94
N MET A 204 42.54 22.13 79.86
CA MET A 204 42.61 22.40 81.29
C MET A 204 43.88 23.14 81.71
N LYS A 205 45.03 22.88 81.06
CA LYS A 205 46.27 23.65 81.28
C LYS A 205 46.11 25.11 80.86
N HIS A 206 45.61 25.37 79.65
CA HIS A 206 45.37 26.75 79.20
C HIS A 206 44.30 27.50 80.02
N THR A 207 43.32 26.79 80.57
CA THR A 207 42.33 27.42 81.48
C THR A 207 42.91 27.73 82.86
N LYS A 208 44.01 27.08 83.27
CA LYS A 208 44.74 27.36 84.52
C LYS A 208 45.82 28.44 84.37
N GLU A 209 46.23 28.74 83.14
CA GLU A 209 47.22 29.78 82.81
C GLU A 209 46.56 31.14 82.50
N LEU A 210 45.22 31.17 82.38
CA LEU A 210 44.36 32.37 82.44
C LEU A 210 44.04 32.72 83.89
#